data_AF-A0A7C3UYG7-F1
#
_entry.id   AF-A0A7C3UYG7-F1
#
_cell.length_a   1.000
_cell.length_b   1.000
_cell.length_c   1.000
_cell.angle_alpha   90.00
_cell.angle_beta   90.00
_cell.angle_gamma   90.00
#
_symmetry.space_group_name_H-M   'P 1'
#
loop_
_entity.id
_entity.type
_entity.pdbx_description
1 polymer ?
#
loop_
_entity_poly.entity_id
_entity_poly.type
_entity_poly.pdbx_seq_one_letter_code
_entity_poly.pdbx_strand_id
1 'polypeptide(L)'
;MKYIIFLSFLLFSPLLLKSQWLEEKLYLPDSFGGVHYPLRGVWDSLSDRLYLPALSYSERVLVINCENDEKERPFDAGRQVDGVFFISCFNPQNNCFYLPFSDSLYIFDCQTRQIIKKIALPFPPFLEPFRSPISLIIRYIS
;
A
#
# COMPACT_ATOMS: atom_id res chain seq x y z
N MET A 1 -44.91 -23.81 -34.68
CA MET A 1 -43.94 -23.86 -33.56
C MET A 1 -42.52 -23.42 -33.92
N LYS A 2 -41.90 -23.92 -35.02
CA LYS A 2 -40.52 -23.54 -35.39
C LYS A 2 -40.25 -22.02 -35.49
N TYR A 3 -41.17 -21.26 -36.10
CA TYR A 3 -41.00 -19.81 -36.26
C TYR A 3 -41.16 -19.00 -34.97
N ILE A 4 -41.89 -19.53 -33.99
CA ILE A 4 -42.13 -18.86 -32.69
C ILE A 4 -40.84 -18.90 -31.85
N ILE A 5 -40.11 -20.01 -31.90
CA ILE A 5 -38.82 -20.18 -31.19
C ILE A 5 -37.74 -19.27 -31.79
N PHE A 6 -37.74 -19.09 -33.11
CA PHE A 6 -36.78 -18.22 -33.77
C PHE A 6 -37.06 -16.73 -33.46
N LEU A 7 -38.35 -16.35 -33.42
CA LEU A 7 -38.76 -14.98 -33.09
C LEU A 7 -38.45 -14.63 -31.62
N SER A 8 -38.59 -15.58 -30.70
CA SER A 8 -38.24 -15.36 -29.29
C SER A 8 -36.74 -15.16 -29.09
N PHE A 9 -35.88 -15.85 -29.85
CA PHE A 9 -34.43 -15.64 -29.79
C PHE A 9 -34.00 -14.26 -30.29
N LEU A 10 -34.62 -13.76 -31.37
CA LEU A 10 -34.36 -12.43 -31.92
C LEU A 10 -34.78 -11.31 -30.97
N LEU A 11 -35.92 -11.46 -30.29
CA LEU A 11 -36.45 -10.47 -29.34
C LEU A 11 -35.63 -10.38 -28.03
N PHE A 12 -34.93 -11.45 -27.65
CA PHE A 12 -34.07 -11.46 -26.45
C PHE A 12 -32.61 -11.07 -26.70
N SER A 13 -32.16 -11.00 -27.96
CA SER A 13 -30.77 -10.63 -28.30
C SER A 13 -30.30 -9.25 -27.79
N PRO A 14 -31.11 -8.16 -27.80
CA PRO A 14 -30.65 -6.87 -27.27
C PRO A 14 -30.66 -6.82 -25.73
N LEU A 15 -31.32 -7.76 -25.05
CA LEU A 15 -31.27 -7.88 -23.59
C LEU A 15 -29.93 -8.47 -23.12
N LEU A 16 -29.33 -9.38 -23.90
CA LEU A 16 -28.00 -9.94 -23.63
C LEU A 16 -26.87 -8.90 -23.80
N LEU A 17 -27.05 -7.92 -24.70
CA LEU A 17 -26.09 -6.81 -24.87
C LEU A 17 -26.17 -5.78 -23.73
N LYS A 18 -27.32 -5.68 -23.03
CA LYS A 18 -27.48 -4.80 -21.86
C LYS A 18 -27.00 -5.43 -20.55
N SER A 19 -26.96 -6.77 -20.43
CA SER A 19 -26.40 -7.41 -19.23
C SER A 19 -24.88 -7.23 -19.12
N GLN A 20 -24.20 -6.91 -20.22
CA GLN A 20 -22.78 -6.58 -20.22
C GLN A 20 -22.49 -5.17 -19.67
N TRP A 21 -23.53 -4.35 -19.47
CA TRP A 21 -23.43 -3.03 -18.85
C TRP A 21 -23.53 -3.07 -17.32
N LEU A 22 -23.95 -4.21 -16.75
CA LEU A 22 -23.93 -4.46 -15.30
C LEU A 22 -22.59 -5.10 -14.87
N GLU A 23 -21.49 -4.72 -15.53
CA GLU A 23 -20.12 -4.92 -15.04
C GLU A 23 -19.42 -3.57 -14.82
N GLU A 24 -20.16 -2.45 -14.75
CA GLU A 24 -19.48 -1.17 -14.61
C GLU A 24 -18.93 -0.95 -13.19
N LYS A 25 -19.61 -1.37 -12.11
CA LYS A 25 -19.07 -1.41 -10.72
C LYS A 25 -19.84 -2.35 -9.79
N LEU A 26 -19.29 -3.50 -9.45
CA LEU A 26 -19.47 -4.05 -8.08
C LEU A 26 -18.22 -4.82 -7.63
N TYR A 27 -17.14 -4.07 -7.41
CA TYR A 27 -16.02 -4.52 -6.61
C TYR A 27 -16.44 -4.50 -5.13
N LEU A 28 -16.65 -5.66 -4.52
CA LEU A 28 -16.56 -5.84 -3.06
C LEU A 28 -15.38 -6.73 -2.66
N PRO A 29 -14.13 -6.48 -3.10
CA PRO A 29 -13.00 -7.04 -2.39
C PRO A 29 -12.69 -6.12 -1.21
N ASP A 30 -12.12 -6.73 -0.18
CA ASP A 30 -11.18 -6.06 0.70
C ASP A 30 -10.43 -4.95 -0.08
N SER A 31 -10.82 -3.69 0.18
CA SER A 31 -10.49 -2.59 -0.72
C SER A 31 -9.02 -2.18 -0.63
N PHE A 32 -8.26 -2.81 0.28
CA PHE A 32 -6.87 -2.47 0.56
C PHE A 32 -5.94 -3.69 0.70
N GLY A 33 -6.33 -4.89 0.29
CA GLY A 33 -5.46 -6.09 0.38
C GLY A 33 -5.24 -6.64 1.81
N GLY A 34 -6.16 -6.38 2.73
CA GLY A 34 -6.13 -6.73 4.15
C GLY A 34 -5.54 -5.62 5.01
N VAL A 35 -5.23 -4.47 4.41
CA VAL A 35 -4.74 -3.28 5.09
C VAL A 35 -5.92 -2.57 5.76
N HIS A 36 -5.96 -2.66 7.08
CA HIS A 36 -6.86 -1.85 7.90
C HIS A 36 -6.12 -0.57 8.32
N TYR A 37 -6.81 0.57 8.27
CA TYR A 37 -6.28 1.87 8.70
C TYR A 37 -4.96 2.25 8.00
N PRO A 38 -4.98 2.55 6.70
CA PRO A 38 -3.77 3.01 6.01
C PRO A 38 -3.24 4.27 6.69
N LEU A 39 -1.93 4.26 6.93
CA LEU A 39 -1.20 5.40 7.49
C LEU A 39 -0.74 6.31 6.36
N ARG A 40 0.12 7.28 6.70
CA ARG A 40 0.67 8.20 5.73
C ARG A 40 1.49 7.43 4.69
N GLY A 41 1.11 7.56 3.43
CA GLY A 41 1.81 6.93 2.31
C GLY A 41 3.16 7.57 2.02
N VAL A 42 4.06 6.79 1.42
CA VAL A 42 5.36 7.25 0.92
C VAL A 42 5.47 6.93 -0.56
N TRP A 43 5.81 7.93 -1.34
CA TRP A 43 6.07 7.77 -2.76
C TRP A 43 7.57 7.55 -3.02
N ASP A 44 7.86 6.48 -3.73
CA ASP A 44 9.17 6.19 -4.32
C ASP A 44 9.18 6.73 -5.75
N SER A 45 9.91 7.84 -5.93
CA SER A 45 9.99 8.52 -7.21
C SER A 45 10.88 7.82 -8.24
N LEU A 46 11.68 6.82 -7.85
CA LEU A 46 12.53 6.07 -8.79
C LEU A 46 11.74 4.99 -9.50
N SER A 47 10.83 4.35 -8.77
CA SER A 47 10.09 3.20 -9.24
C SER A 47 8.60 3.49 -9.48
N ASP A 48 8.19 4.75 -9.25
CA ASP A 48 6.83 5.28 -9.34
C ASP A 48 5.80 4.44 -8.58
N ARG A 49 6.12 4.18 -7.31
CA ARG A 49 5.30 3.36 -6.42
C ARG A 49 4.88 4.14 -5.18
N LEU A 50 3.62 4.04 -4.82
CA LEU A 50 3.09 4.54 -3.56
C LEU A 50 2.95 3.39 -2.56
N TYR A 51 3.66 3.50 -1.45
CA TYR A 51 3.64 2.54 -0.37
C TYR A 51 2.75 3.04 0.75
N LEU A 52 1.75 2.24 1.11
CA LEU A 52 0.74 2.54 2.09
C LEU A 52 0.86 1.53 3.25
N PRO A 53 1.64 1.86 4.29
CA PRO A 53 1.70 1.03 5.49
C PRO A 53 0.36 1.04 6.22
N ALA A 54 -0.02 -0.10 6.79
CA ALA A 54 -1.27 -0.29 7.51
C ALA A 54 -1.07 -0.27 9.03
N LEU A 55 -2.07 0.20 9.76
CA LEU A 55 -2.21 -0.04 11.20
C LEU A 55 -3.04 -1.32 11.37
N SER A 56 -2.45 -2.47 11.05
CA SER A 56 -3.13 -3.77 11.13
C SER A 56 -2.24 -4.85 11.75
N TYR A 57 -2.86 -5.89 12.31
CA TYR A 57 -2.19 -7.11 12.78
C TYR A 57 -1.46 -7.89 11.65
N SER A 58 -1.74 -7.55 10.39
CA SER A 58 -1.02 -8.06 9.25
C SER A 58 0.05 -7.05 8.85
N GLU A 59 1.30 -7.52 8.76
CA GLU A 59 2.54 -6.78 8.49
C GLU A 59 2.63 -6.29 7.04
N ARG A 60 1.48 -6.01 6.45
CA ARG A 60 1.30 -5.83 5.02
C ARG A 60 1.47 -4.37 4.69
N VAL A 61 2.29 -4.14 3.67
CA VAL A 61 2.38 -2.86 2.98
C VAL A 61 1.60 -2.99 1.68
N LEU A 62 0.60 -2.13 1.50
CA LEU A 62 -0.05 -1.99 0.22
C LEU A 62 0.88 -1.19 -0.70
N VAL A 63 1.10 -1.69 -1.91
CA VAL A 63 1.88 -1.00 -2.93
C VAL A 63 0.96 -0.72 -4.11
N ILE A 64 0.95 0.54 -4.56
CA ILE A 64 0.25 0.97 -5.76
C ILE A 64 1.32 1.33 -6.79
N ASN A 65 1.22 0.73 -7.98
CA ASN A 65 1.95 1.17 -9.15
C ASN A 65 1.27 2.42 -9.69
N CYS A 66 1.95 3.57 -9.63
CA CYS A 66 1.39 4.85 -10.05
C CYS A 66 1.40 5.04 -11.57
N GLU A 67 2.12 4.21 -12.32
CA GLU A 67 2.13 4.26 -13.79
C GLU A 67 0.77 3.82 -14.37
N ASN A 68 0.13 2.85 -13.74
CA ASN A 68 -1.12 2.24 -14.22
C ASN A 68 -2.26 2.24 -13.18
N ASP A 69 -2.08 2.90 -12.04
CA ASP A 69 -3.02 2.96 -10.92
C ASP A 69 -3.44 1.60 -10.35
N GLU A 70 -2.61 0.56 -10.52
CA GLU A 70 -2.93 -0.79 -10.07
C GLU A 70 -2.27 -1.14 -8.73
N LYS A 71 -3.00 -1.89 -7.90
CA LYS A 71 -2.45 -2.50 -6.69
C LYS A 71 -1.48 -3.63 -7.06
N GLU A 72 -0.26 -3.56 -6.56
CA GLU A 72 0.65 -4.70 -6.56
C GLU A 72 0.34 -5.67 -5.39
N ARG A 73 0.83 -6.91 -5.51
CA ARG A 73 0.69 -7.91 -4.45
C ARG A 73 1.30 -7.36 -3.14
N PRO A 74 0.54 -7.31 -2.03
CA PRO A 74 1.11 -6.96 -0.73
C PRO A 74 2.26 -7.91 -0.41
N PHE A 75 3.33 -7.37 0.16
CA PHE A 75 4.41 -8.17 0.71
C PHE A 75 4.41 -8.03 2.24
N ASP A 76 4.83 -9.10 2.89
CA ASP A 76 5.07 -9.08 4.33
C ASP A 76 6.43 -8.43 4.54
N ALA A 77 6.49 -7.32 5.27
CA ALA A 77 7.75 -6.61 5.54
C ALA A 77 8.69 -7.41 6.49
N GLY A 78 8.27 -8.61 6.91
CA GLY A 78 9.09 -9.60 7.60
C GLY A 78 9.14 -9.43 9.12
N ARG A 79 8.21 -8.70 9.73
CA ARG A 79 8.07 -8.66 11.19
C ARG A 79 6.78 -8.04 11.66
N GLN A 80 6.31 -8.53 12.81
CA GLN A 80 5.15 -8.04 13.53
C GLN A 80 5.49 -6.65 14.03
N VAL A 81 5.32 -5.65 13.18
CA VAL A 81 5.52 -4.26 13.54
C VAL A 81 4.25 -3.84 14.28
N ASP A 82 4.12 -4.31 15.52
CA ASP A 82 3.03 -3.96 16.44
C ASP A 82 3.17 -2.48 16.82
N GLY A 83 2.67 -1.59 15.98
CA GLY A 83 2.69 -0.16 16.25
C GLY A 83 2.53 0.73 15.04
N VAL A 84 2.37 2.02 15.33
CA VAL A 84 2.08 3.05 14.35
C VAL A 84 3.38 3.45 13.65
N PHE A 85 3.47 3.25 12.34
CA PHE A 85 4.49 3.90 11.55
C PHE A 85 4.26 5.41 11.59
N PHE A 86 5.22 6.14 12.14
CA PHE A 86 5.21 7.61 12.08
C PHE A 86 5.72 8.08 10.71
N ILE A 87 5.65 9.39 10.46
CA ILE A 87 6.05 10.04 9.20
C ILE A 87 7.33 9.39 8.64
N SER A 88 7.14 8.56 7.63
CA SER A 88 8.18 7.87 6.90
C SER A 88 8.69 8.76 5.78
N CYS A 89 9.95 8.55 5.41
CA CYS A 89 10.55 9.31 4.31
C CYS A 89 11.35 8.41 3.38
N PHE A 90 11.33 8.78 2.12
CA PHE A 90 12.09 8.13 1.07
C PHE A 90 13.41 8.86 0.85
N ASN A 91 14.48 8.09 0.67
CA ASN A 91 15.74 8.60 0.18
C ASN A 91 16.03 7.98 -1.21
N PRO A 92 15.95 8.78 -2.28
CA PRO A 92 16.24 8.29 -3.64
C PRO A 92 17.72 7.97 -3.86
N GLN A 93 18.65 8.45 -3.03
CA GLN A 93 20.08 8.19 -3.24
C GLN A 93 20.46 6.72 -2.98
N ASN A 94 19.74 6.06 -2.06
CA ASN A 94 19.98 4.67 -1.69
C ASN A 94 18.74 3.78 -1.86
N ASN A 95 17.68 4.29 -2.48
CA ASN A 95 16.42 3.59 -2.71
C ASN A 95 15.82 2.96 -1.45
N CYS A 96 15.85 3.70 -0.33
CA CYS A 96 15.39 3.20 0.97
C CYS A 96 14.29 4.07 1.58
N PHE A 97 13.36 3.43 2.30
CA PHE A 97 12.49 4.10 3.25
C PHE A 97 13.05 4.04 4.67
N TYR A 98 12.88 5.17 5.36
CA TYR A 98 13.14 5.30 6.78
C TYR A 98 11.80 5.28 7.51
N LEU A 99 11.62 4.23 8.30
CA LEU A 99 10.38 3.91 8.98
C LEU A 99 10.60 4.09 10.49
N PRO A 100 10.37 5.31 11.03
CA PRO A 100 10.48 5.55 12.46
C PRO A 100 9.38 4.81 13.21
N PHE A 101 9.77 4.18 14.31
CA PHE A 101 8.94 3.36 15.16
C PHE A 101 9.11 3.73 16.64
N SER A 102 8.29 3.15 17.51
CA SER A 102 8.22 3.52 18.93
C SER A 102 9.54 3.50 19.67
N ASP A 103 10.51 2.67 19.30
CA ASP A 103 11.82 2.58 19.97
C ASP A 103 12.98 2.41 18.97
N SER A 104 12.68 2.51 17.68
CA SER A 104 13.58 2.05 16.62
C SER A 104 13.37 2.81 15.32
N LEU A 105 14.40 2.85 14.49
CA LEU A 105 14.33 3.26 13.10
C LEU A 105 14.60 2.03 12.23
N TYR A 106 13.63 1.64 11.41
CA TYR A 106 13.80 0.59 10.42
C TYR A 106 14.17 1.20 9.07
N ILE A 107 15.11 0.56 8.38
CA ILE A 107 15.48 0.90 7.01
C ILE A 107 14.96 -0.21 6.12
N PHE A 108 14.06 0.16 5.22
CA PHE A 108 13.45 -0.71 4.24
C PHE A 108 14.06 -0.43 2.88
N ASP A 109 14.56 -1.46 2.22
CA ASP A 109 15.09 -1.38 0.86
C ASP A 109 13.96 -1.62 -0.15
N CYS A 110 13.69 -0.62 -0.99
CA CYS A 110 12.64 -0.67 -2.00
C CYS A 110 12.95 -1.65 -3.14
N GLN A 111 14.23 -1.94 -3.41
CA GLN A 111 14.65 -2.90 -4.44
C GLN A 111 14.34 -4.34 -4.02
N THR A 112 14.77 -4.72 -2.81
CA THR A 112 14.59 -6.08 -2.28
C THR A 112 13.25 -6.27 -1.59
N ARG A 113 12.55 -5.17 -1.30
CA ARG A 113 11.28 -5.11 -0.56
C ARG A 113 11.38 -5.72 0.84
N GLN A 114 12.49 -5.44 1.54
CA GLN A 114 12.78 -6.01 2.85
C GLN A 114 13.34 -4.96 3.81
N ILE A 115 13.11 -5.18 5.10
CA ILE A 115 13.82 -4.44 6.14
C ILE A 115 15.27 -4.93 6.17
N ILE A 116 16.21 -4.06 5.86
CA ILE A 116 17.65 -4.37 5.81
C ILE A 116 18.40 -3.94 7.07
N LYS A 117 17.83 -3.02 7.86
CA LYS A 117 18.47 -2.53 9.09
C LYS A 117 17.45 -2.10 10.13
N LYS A 118 17.79 -2.35 11.40
CA LYS A 118 17.11 -1.81 12.58
C LYS A 118 18.13 -1.01 13.40
N ILE A 119 17.80 0.22 13.72
CA ILE A 119 18.59 1.08 14.60
C ILE A 119 17.77 1.32 15.87
N ALA A 120 18.26 0.89 17.02
CA ALA A 120 17.61 1.19 18.29
C ALA A 120 17.73 2.69 18.60
N LEU A 121 16.63 3.30 19.03
CA LEU A 121 16.58 4.70 19.44
C LEU A 121 16.64 4.77 20.97
N PRO A 122 17.33 5.78 21.53
CA PRO A 122 17.42 5.93 22.98
C PRO A 122 16.09 6.32 23.62
N PHE A 123 15.19 6.94 22.83
CA PHE A 123 13.85 7.31 23.25
C PHE A 123 12.87 7.16 22.08
N PRO A 124 11.57 6.98 22.37
CA PRO A 124 10.56 7.02 21.35
C PRO A 124 10.55 8.33 20.56
N PRO A 125 10.41 8.29 19.23
CA PRO A 125 10.43 9.48 18.38
C PRO A 125 9.31 10.48 18.72
N PHE A 126 8.24 10.03 19.39
CA PHE A 126 7.10 10.86 19.79
C PHE A 126 7.24 11.46 21.21
N LEU A 127 8.21 11.01 22.01
CA LEU A 127 8.44 11.54 23.36
C LEU A 127 9.38 12.76 23.38
N GLU A 128 9.96 13.15 22.25
CA GLU A 128 10.61 14.46 22.13
C GLU A 128 9.61 15.52 21.65
N PRO A 129 9.10 16.41 22.54
CA PRO A 129 8.02 17.34 22.22
C PRO A 129 8.36 18.42 21.18
N PHE A 130 9.57 18.41 20.60
CA PHE A 130 10.03 19.45 19.66
C PHE A 130 10.75 18.93 18.43
N ARG A 131 10.78 17.61 18.18
CA ARG A 131 11.48 17.06 17.02
C ARG A 131 10.52 16.39 16.05
N SER A 132 10.40 16.97 14.87
CA SER A 132 9.81 16.29 13.73
C SER A 132 10.51 14.94 13.53
N PRO A 133 9.80 13.83 13.25
CA PRO A 133 10.40 12.54 12.91
C PRO A 133 11.49 12.66 11.83
N ILE A 134 11.35 13.63 10.93
CA ILE A 134 12.34 13.95 9.89
C ILE A 134 13.68 14.38 10.49
N SER A 135 13.68 15.16 11.57
CA SER A 135 14.92 15.61 12.23
C SER A 135 15.68 14.47 12.92
N LEU A 136 14.95 13.47 13.42
CA LEU A 136 15.54 12.24 13.93
C LEU A 136 16.19 11.48 12.78
N ILE A 137 15.47 11.31 11.67
CA ILE A 137 15.94 10.58 10.50
C ILE A 137 17.21 11.24 9.93
N ILE A 138 17.24 12.55 9.74
CA ILE A 138 18.44 13.29 9.27
C ILE A 138 19.68 12.96 10.12
N ARG A 139 19.53 12.87 11.46
CA ARG A 139 20.64 12.61 12.38
C ARG A 139 21.28 11.22 12.23
N TYR A 140 20.51 10.23 11.79
CA TYR A 140 20.98 8.86 11.63
C TYR A 140 21.36 8.52 10.18
N ILE A 141 21.14 9.43 9.23
CA ILE A 141 21.55 9.28 7.83
C ILE A 141 22.81 10.08 7.50
N SER A 142 23.06 11.20 8.20
CA SER A 142 24.32 11.97 8.12
C SER A 142 25.48 11.24 8.78
#